data_AF-A0A3B5PPH8-F1
#
_entry.id   AF-A0A3B5PPH8-F1
#
_cell.length_a   1.000
_cell.length_b   1.000
_cell.length_c   1.000
_cell.angle_alpha   90.00
_cell.angle_beta   90.00
_cell.angle_gamma   90.00
#
_symmetry.space_group_name_H-M   'P 1'
#
loop_
_entity.id
_entity.type
_entity.pdbx_description
1 polymer ?
#
loop_
_entity_poly.entity_id
_entity_poly.type
_entity_poly.pdbx_seq_one_letter_code
_entity_poly.pdbx_strand_id
1 'polypeptide(L)' 'QNFKQAQDRIKMCGRELIRLAVSSCGNSRRSAGKISDICCEKGCSMKELIQFC' A
#
# COMPACT_ATOMS: atom_id res chain seq x y z
N GLN A 1 -7.62 -23.31 -12.44
CA GLN A 1 -8.44 -22.10 -12.67
C GLN A 1 -7.53 -20.88 -12.65
N ASN A 2 -7.82 -19.95 -13.55
CA ASN A 2 -7.01 -18.81 -13.98
C ASN A 2 -6.89 -17.79 -12.82
N PHE A 3 -5.70 -17.68 -12.20
CA PHE A 3 -5.42 -16.65 -11.17
C PHE A 3 -5.26 -15.29 -11.86
N LYS A 4 -6.38 -14.68 -12.25
CA LYS A 4 -6.43 -13.24 -12.50
C LYS A 4 -6.08 -12.57 -11.18
N GLN A 5 -4.84 -12.13 -11.05
CA GLN A 5 -4.51 -10.99 -10.21
C GLN A 5 -5.27 -9.80 -10.78
N ALA A 6 -6.58 -9.72 -10.53
CA ALA A 6 -7.24 -8.44 -10.46
C ALA A 6 -6.41 -7.68 -9.44
N GLN A 7 -5.58 -6.75 -9.93
CA GLN A 7 -4.94 -5.75 -9.10
C GLN A 7 -6.08 -4.96 -8.48
N ASP A 8 -6.66 -5.47 -7.40
CA ASP A 8 -7.58 -4.73 -6.57
C ASP A 8 -6.75 -3.57 -6.05
N ARG A 9 -6.97 -2.41 -6.68
CA ARG A 9 -6.32 -1.15 -6.34
C ARG A 9 -7.01 -0.68 -5.09
N ILE A 10 -6.68 -1.32 -3.97
CA ILE A 10 -7.28 -1.07 -2.68
C ILE A 10 -6.95 0.38 -2.32
N LYS A 11 -8.00 1.17 -2.09
CA LYS A 11 -7.85 2.52 -1.57
C LYS A 11 -7.60 2.44 -0.08
N MET A 12 -6.35 2.69 0.31
CA MET A 12 -5.92 2.67 1.71
C MET A 12 -5.44 4.07 2.07
N CYS A 13 -6.11 4.71 3.02
CA CYS A 13 -5.85 6.09 3.39
C CYS A 13 -5.27 6.18 4.81
N GLY A 14 -4.33 7.09 5.02
CA GLY A 14 -3.83 7.44 6.34
C GLY A 14 -3.23 6.25 7.11
N ARG A 15 -3.71 6.04 8.35
CA ARG A 15 -3.08 5.11 9.30
C ARG A 15 -3.23 3.63 8.94
N GLU A 16 -4.22 3.27 8.13
CA GLU A 16 -4.44 1.88 7.73
C GLU A 16 -3.36 1.40 6.76
N LEU A 17 -3.02 2.26 5.79
CA LEU A 17 -1.86 2.04 4.93
C LEU A 17 -0.55 2.06 5.71
N ILE A 18 -0.38 3.02 6.62
CA ILE A 18 0.84 3.12 7.45
C ILE A 18 1.00 1.85 8.29
N ARG A 19 -0.08 1.32 8.88
CA ARG A 19 -0.06 0.06 9.65
C ARG A 19 0.35 -1.10 8.77
N LEU A 20 -0.24 -1.23 7.59
CA LEU A 20 0.11 -2.31 6.67
C LEU A 20 1.57 -2.19 6.22
N ALA A 21 2.04 -1.00 5.84
CA ALA A 21 3.43 -0.74 5.49
C ALA A 21 4.40 -1.06 6.63
N VAL A 22 4.08 -0.64 7.86
CA VAL A 22 4.90 -0.95 9.04
C VAL A 22 4.92 -2.45 9.33
N SER A 23 3.79 -3.13 9.18
CA SER A 23 3.69 -4.58 9.39
C SER A 23 4.38 -5.39 8.30
N SER A 24 4.38 -4.91 7.06
CA SER A 24 4.98 -5.60 5.91
C SER A 24 6.48 -5.31 5.77
N CYS A 25 6.95 -4.14 6.21
CA CYS A 25 8.29 -3.67 5.89
C CYS A 25 9.15 -3.27 7.08
N GLY A 26 8.61 -3.26 8.30
CA GLY A 26 9.39 -3.00 9.49
C GLY A 26 9.92 -1.58 9.53
N ASN A 27 9.10 -0.66 10.05
CA ASN A 27 9.49 0.71 10.40
C ASN A 27 9.67 1.73 9.23
N SER A 28 8.99 1.54 8.11
CA SER A 28 8.96 2.48 6.97
C SER A 28 8.00 3.66 7.19
N ARG A 29 8.01 4.32 8.36
CA ARG A 29 7.02 5.38 8.68
C ARG A 29 7.19 6.63 7.82
N ARG A 30 8.39 6.86 7.28
CA ARG A 30 8.75 8.07 6.52
C ARG A 30 8.24 8.02 5.07
N SER A 31 8.37 6.86 4.41
CA SER A 31 7.95 6.65 3.02
C SER A 31 6.45 6.37 2.91
N ALA A 32 5.88 5.70 3.92
CA ALA A 32 4.47 5.32 3.98
C ALA A 32 3.50 6.51 3.94
N GLY A 33 3.90 7.70 4.43
CA GLY A 33 3.05 8.89 4.40
C GLY A 33 2.70 9.36 2.98
N LYS A 34 3.72 9.55 2.13
CA LYS A 34 3.55 10.03 0.75
C LYS A 34 2.80 9.04 -0.13
N ILE A 35 3.09 7.74 0.03
CA ILE A 35 2.35 6.71 -0.71
C ILE A 35 0.92 6.56 -0.20
N SER A 36 0.63 6.91 1.06
CA SER A 36 -0.75 6.88 1.57
C SER A 36 -1.67 7.83 0.81
N ASP A 37 -1.22 9.04 0.49
CA ASP A 37 -2.02 10.00 -0.30
C ASP A 37 -2.26 9.46 -1.72
N ILE A 38 -1.22 8.94 -2.36
CA ILE A 38 -1.31 8.36 -3.71
C ILE A 38 -2.26 7.16 -3.73
N CYS A 39 -2.13 6.24 -2.78
CA CYS A 39 -3.01 5.07 -2.67
C CYS A 39 -4.43 5.44 -2.25
N CYS A 40 -4.61 6.54 -1.53
CA CYS A 40 -5.93 7.04 -1.16
C CYS A 40 -6.67 7.60 -2.39
N GLU A 41 -5.98 8.41 -3.21
CA GLU A 41 -6.57 9.00 -4.41
C GLU A 41 -6.75 7.98 -5.55
N LYS A 42 -5.68 7.25 -5.87
CA LYS A 42 -5.57 6.40 -7.08
C LYS A 42 -5.79 4.91 -6.79
N GLY A 43 -5.69 4.48 -5.54
CA GLY A 43 -5.65 3.07 -5.17
C GLY A 43 -4.27 2.46 -5.45
N CYS A 44 -3.81 1.59 -4.56
CA CYS A 44 -2.56 0.86 -4.74
C CYS A 44 -2.77 -0.62 -4.56
N SER A 45 -1.92 -1.40 -5.22
CA SER A 45 -1.81 -2.82 -4.90
C SER A 45 -0.77 -3.06 -3.80
N MET A 46 -0.90 -4.19 -3.10
CA MET A 46 0.08 -4.65 -2.12
C MET A 46 1.52 -4.63 -2.66
N LYS A 47 1.71 -4.96 -3.95
CA LYS A 47 3.03 -4.94 -4.60
C LYS A 47 3.63 -3.53 -4.72
N GLU A 48 2.80 -2.52 -5.01
CA GLU A 48 3.24 -1.12 -4.98
C GLU A 48 3.56 -0.69 -3.55
N LEU A 49 2.79 -1.12 -2.56
CA LEU A 49 3.10 -0.81 -1.17
C LEU A 49 4.48 -1.35 -0.74
N ILE A 50 4.76 -2.63 -1.04
CA ILE A 50 6.01 -3.32 -0.67
C ILE A 50 7.21 -2.79 -1.47
N GLN A 51 7.00 -2.28 -2.69
CA GLN A 51 8.07 -1.67 -3.50
C GLN A 51 8.72 -0.45 -2.85
N PHE A 52 8.05 0.21 -1.90
CA PHE A 52 8.50 1.48 -1.31
C PHE A 52 9.20 1.32 0.06
N CYS A 53 9.54 0.10 0.44
CA CYS A 53 9.99 -0.26 1.79
C CYS A 53 11.47 0.00 2.13
#